data_AF-A0A6G3XJ20-F1
#
_entry.id   AF-A0A6G3XJ20-F1
#
_cell.length_a   1.000
_cell.length_b   1.000
_cell.length_c   1.000
_cell.angle_alpha   90.00
_cell.angle_beta   90.00
_cell.angle_gamma   90.00
#
_symmetry.space_group_name_H-M   'P 1'
#
loop_
_entity.id
_entity.type
_entity.pdbx_description
1 polymer ?
#
loop_
_entity_poly.entity_id
_entity_poly.type
_entity_poly.pdbx_seq_one_letter_code
_entity_poly.pdbx_strand_id
1 'polypeptide(L)'
;GAVQFVKRRHTEAESDSSRERFEGYMREVPCPTCEGTRLKPIVLAVTVMEKSIAEVSAMSISECAEFLGRLKLNARDKKIAERVLKEVNERLKFLVDVGLDYLSLNRAAGTLSGGEAQRIRLATQIGSGLVGVLYVLDEPSIGLHQRDNHRLIETLVRLRDMGNTLIVV
;
A
#
# COMPACT_ATOMS: atom_id res chain seq x y z
N GLY A 1 28.42 -5.74 28.33
CA GLY A 1 27.27 -6.67 28.20
C GLY A 1 27.05 -7.04 26.75
N ALA A 2 26.48 -8.22 26.48
CA ALA A 2 26.35 -8.79 25.13
C ALA A 2 25.61 -7.87 24.14
N VAL A 3 24.54 -7.19 24.57
CA VAL A 3 23.76 -6.28 23.71
C VAL A 3 24.59 -5.12 23.17
N GLN A 4 25.37 -4.45 24.03
CA GLN A 4 26.24 -3.33 23.62
C GLN A 4 27.37 -3.80 22.70
N PHE A 5 27.88 -5.01 22.92
CA PHE A 5 28.89 -5.62 22.05
C PHE A 5 28.35 -5.85 20.63
N VAL A 6 27.15 -6.45 20.50
CA VAL A 6 26.52 -6.70 19.20
C VAL A 6 26.23 -5.39 18.46
N LYS A 7 25.66 -4.39 19.14
CA LYS A 7 25.40 -3.07 18.54
C LYS A 7 26.67 -2.41 18.01
N ARG A 8 27.74 -2.37 18.82
CA ARG A 8 29.01 -1.79 18.42
C ARG A 8 29.61 -2.51 17.21
N ARG A 9 29.65 -3.85 17.25
CA ARG A 9 30.18 -4.66 16.13
C ARG A 9 29.39 -4.51 14.83
N HIS A 10 28.09 -4.28 14.91
CA HIS A 10 27.25 -3.97 13.74
C HIS A 10 27.59 -2.59 13.14
N THR A 11 27.73 -1.57 13.98
CA THR A 11 28.02 -0.20 13.53
C THR A 11 29.44 -0.07 12.96
N GLU A 12 30.41 -0.73 13.57
CA GLU A 12 31.83 -0.72 13.16
C GLU A 12 32.14 -1.74 12.03
N ALA A 13 31.15 -2.50 11.56
CA ALA A 13 31.38 -3.49 10.49
C ALA A 13 31.81 -2.82 9.18
N GLU A 14 32.97 -3.23 8.65
CA GLU A 14 33.53 -2.73 7.39
C GLU A 14 33.01 -3.48 6.15
N SER A 15 32.35 -4.64 6.33
CA SER A 15 31.75 -5.43 5.25
C SER A 15 30.28 -5.72 5.49
N ASP A 16 29.50 -5.80 4.41
CA ASP A 16 28.07 -6.11 4.47
C ASP A 16 27.81 -7.50 5.08
N SER A 17 28.63 -8.49 4.74
CA SER A 17 28.54 -9.84 5.32
C SER A 17 28.75 -9.87 6.84
N SER A 18 29.64 -9.02 7.35
CA SER A 18 29.86 -8.90 8.79
C SER A 18 28.67 -8.19 9.46
N ARG A 19 28.10 -7.18 8.80
CA ARG A 19 26.93 -6.45 9.27
C ARG A 19 25.70 -7.37 9.36
N GLU A 20 25.39 -8.12 8.31
CA GLU A 20 24.29 -9.09 8.26
C GLU A 20 24.40 -10.15 9.37
N ARG A 21 25.61 -10.66 9.63
CA ARG A 21 25.85 -11.61 10.73
C ARG A 21 25.40 -11.06 12.08
N PHE A 22 25.63 -9.78 12.35
CA PHE A 22 25.21 -9.15 13.59
C PHE A 22 23.73 -8.73 13.58
N GLU A 23 23.17 -8.40 12.41
CA GLU A 23 21.73 -8.15 12.24
C GLU A 23 20.89 -9.38 12.57
N GLY A 24 21.39 -10.59 12.34
CA GLY A 24 20.72 -11.83 12.73
C GLY A 24 20.41 -11.96 14.23
N TYR A 25 21.06 -11.17 15.09
CA TYR A 25 20.76 -11.08 16.53
C TYR A 25 19.90 -9.87 16.90
N MET A 26 19.47 -9.09 15.91
CA MET A 26 18.66 -7.90 16.05
C MET A 26 17.25 -8.13 15.50
N ARG A 27 16.35 -7.20 15.81
CA ARG A 27 15.02 -7.13 15.20
C ARG A 27 14.68 -5.68 14.91
N GLU A 28 13.86 -5.47 13.89
CA GLU A 28 13.25 -4.17 13.67
C GLU A 28 12.25 -3.86 14.78
N VAL A 29 12.29 -2.64 15.28
CA VAL A 29 11.33 -2.10 16.25
C VAL A 29 10.89 -0.71 15.81
N PRO A 30 9.67 -0.27 16.16
CA PRO A 30 9.25 1.11 15.91
C PRO A 30 10.28 2.09 16.47
N CYS A 31 10.62 3.10 15.66
CA CYS A 31 11.54 4.15 16.09
C CYS A 31 10.94 4.91 17.27
N PRO A 32 11.64 5.10 18.40
CA PRO A 32 11.09 5.77 19.57
C PRO A 32 10.79 7.27 19.34
N THR A 33 11.43 7.89 18.35
CA THR A 33 11.25 9.33 18.07
C THR A 33 9.99 9.64 17.27
N CYS A 34 9.67 8.81 16.29
CA CYS A 34 8.51 9.01 15.41
C CYS A 34 7.44 7.92 15.59
N GLU A 35 7.64 7.00 16.53
CA GLU A 35 6.75 5.88 16.84
C GLU A 35 6.41 5.01 15.61
N GLY A 36 7.35 4.93 14.66
CA GLY A 36 7.16 4.18 13.41
C GLY A 36 6.40 4.92 12.31
N THR A 37 5.94 6.16 12.53
CA THR A 37 5.25 6.96 11.50
C THR A 37 6.16 7.44 10.37
N ARG A 38 7.48 7.47 10.61
CA ARG A 38 8.52 7.93 9.66
C ARG A 38 8.41 9.42 9.27
N LEU A 39 7.61 10.19 10.00
CA LEU A 39 7.34 11.60 9.73
C LEU A 39 7.77 12.50 10.88
N LYS A 40 8.02 13.78 10.57
CA LYS A 40 8.34 14.80 11.57
C LYS A 40 7.09 15.22 12.35
N PRO A 41 7.22 15.66 13.62
CA PRO A 41 6.08 16.14 14.42
C PRO A 41 5.25 17.23 13.74
N ILE A 42 5.90 18.16 13.02
CA ILE A 42 5.20 19.24 12.30
C ILE A 42 4.30 18.73 11.17
N VAL A 43 4.63 17.59 10.55
CA VAL A 43 3.79 16.96 9.52
C VAL A 43 2.62 16.24 10.17
N LEU A 44 2.85 15.58 11.32
CA LEU A 44 1.81 14.89 12.07
C LEU A 44 0.79 15.86 12.68
N ALA A 45 1.20 17.09 12.98
CA ALA A 45 0.31 18.16 13.45
C ALA A 45 -0.67 18.65 12.38
N VAL A 46 -0.43 18.36 11.09
CA VAL A 46 -1.37 18.69 10.01
C VAL A 46 -2.40 17.57 9.89
N THR A 47 -3.65 17.89 10.23
CA THR A 47 -4.74 16.92 10.28
C THR A 47 -5.86 17.25 9.31
N VAL A 48 -6.53 16.21 8.80
CA VAL A 48 -7.77 16.28 8.04
C VAL A 48 -8.83 15.52 8.83
N MET A 49 -9.95 16.18 9.17
CA MET A 49 -10.95 15.63 10.11
C MET A 49 -10.33 15.02 11.38
N GLU A 50 -9.44 15.80 12.02
CA GLU A 50 -8.74 15.43 13.26
C GLU A 50 -7.78 14.24 13.16
N LYS A 51 -7.49 13.74 11.95
CA LYS A 51 -6.53 12.66 11.73
C LYS A 51 -5.35 13.13 10.89
N SER A 52 -4.15 12.81 11.35
CA SER A 52 -2.89 13.00 10.64
C SER A 52 -2.75 12.04 9.46
N ILE A 53 -1.85 12.35 8.53
CA ILE A 53 -1.54 11.47 7.40
C ILE A 53 -1.09 10.07 7.84
N ALA A 54 -0.40 9.96 8.98
CA ALA A 54 0.07 8.68 9.50
C ALA A 54 -1.10 7.83 9.99
N GLU A 55 -2.07 8.42 10.68
CA GLU A 55 -3.26 7.72 11.16
C GLU A 55 -4.14 7.25 10.00
N VAL A 56 -4.34 8.10 8.98
CA VAL A 56 -5.10 7.72 7.77
C VAL A 56 -4.38 6.61 7.00
N SER A 57 -3.04 6.65 6.91
CA SER A 57 -2.26 5.62 6.22
C SER A 57 -2.17 4.29 6.99
N ALA A 58 -2.43 4.31 8.30
CA ALA A 58 -2.42 3.13 9.16
C ALA A 58 -3.77 2.39 9.17
N MET A 59 -4.86 3.04 8.75
CA MET A 59 -6.14 2.38 8.53
C MET A 59 -6.02 1.30 7.46
N SER A 60 -6.91 0.32 7.52
CA SER A 60 -7.13 -0.56 6.37
C SER A 60 -7.61 0.25 5.16
N ILE A 61 -7.37 -0.25 3.96
CA ILE A 61 -7.75 0.41 2.71
C ILE A 61 -9.27 0.62 2.64
N SER A 62 -10.07 -0.32 3.15
CA SER A 62 -11.52 -0.16 3.27
C SER A 62 -11.90 1.01 4.19
N GLU A 63 -11.36 1.04 5.42
CA GLU A 63 -11.61 2.13 6.37
C GLU A 63 -11.13 3.48 5.82
N CYS A 64 -9.98 3.52 5.15
CA CYS A 64 -9.45 4.72 4.52
C CYS A 64 -10.37 5.23 3.40
N ALA A 65 -10.88 4.33 2.56
CA ALA A 65 -11.84 4.67 1.52
C ALA A 65 -13.15 5.24 2.10
N GLU A 66 -13.67 4.64 3.17
CA GLU A 66 -14.84 5.16 3.87
C GLU A 66 -14.57 6.51 4.52
N PHE A 67 -13.42 6.67 5.17
CA PHE A 67 -13.01 7.91 5.83
C PHE A 67 -12.94 9.07 4.83
N LEU A 68 -12.27 8.87 3.69
CA LEU A 68 -12.17 9.89 2.64
C LEU A 68 -13.50 10.11 1.91
N GLY A 69 -14.35 9.08 1.79
CA GLY A 69 -15.71 9.21 1.24
C GLY A 69 -16.64 10.06 2.12
N ARG A 70 -16.43 10.07 3.44
CA ARG A 70 -17.20 10.90 4.40
C ARG A 70 -16.58 12.28 4.64
N LEU A 71 -15.51 12.62 3.93
CA LEU A 71 -14.76 13.85 4.16
C LEU A 71 -15.61 15.09 3.92
N LYS A 72 -15.81 15.89 4.97
CA LYS A 72 -16.53 17.16 4.88
C LYS A 72 -15.55 18.31 4.70
N LEU A 73 -15.58 18.93 3.53
CA LEU A 73 -14.77 20.10 3.18
C LEU A 73 -15.65 21.33 2.99
N ASN A 74 -15.12 22.50 3.32
CA ASN A 74 -15.75 23.76 2.95
C ASN A 74 -15.70 23.98 1.42
N ALA A 75 -16.44 24.96 0.90
CA ALA A 75 -16.54 25.19 -0.53
C ALA A 75 -15.19 25.47 -1.22
N ARG A 76 -14.28 26.17 -0.54
CA ARG A 76 -12.94 26.50 -1.05
C ARG A 76 -12.08 25.26 -1.14
N ASP A 77 -11.96 24.52 -0.04
CA ASP A 77 -11.12 23.33 0.04
C ASP A 77 -11.64 22.23 -0.87
N LYS A 78 -12.96 22.07 -0.98
CA LYS A 78 -13.57 21.14 -1.93
C LYS A 78 -13.15 21.47 -3.36
N LYS A 79 -13.19 22.74 -3.77
CA LYS A 79 -12.79 23.16 -5.13
C LYS A 79 -11.32 22.84 -5.44
N ILE A 80 -10.45 22.89 -4.43
CA ILE A 80 -9.02 22.60 -4.58
C ILE A 80 -8.78 21.08 -4.57
N ALA A 81 -9.40 20.37 -3.63
CA ALA A 81 -9.12 18.97 -3.37
C ALA A 81 -9.95 18.00 -4.22
N GLU A 82 -11.02 18.44 -4.90
CA GLU A 82 -11.96 17.57 -5.63
C GLU A 82 -11.25 16.60 -6.59
N ARG A 83 -10.33 17.10 -7.42
CA ARG A 83 -9.59 16.25 -8.37
C ARG A 83 -8.70 15.23 -7.66
N VAL A 84 -8.02 15.66 -6.60
CA VAL A 84 -7.12 14.80 -5.82
C VAL A 84 -7.90 13.72 -5.08
N LEU A 85 -9.00 14.10 -4.42
CA LEU A 85 -9.87 13.15 -3.71
C LEU A 85 -10.52 12.15 -4.66
N LYS A 86 -10.93 12.59 -5.85
CA LYS A 86 -11.45 11.69 -6.88
C LYS A 86 -10.41 10.63 -7.25
N GLU A 87 -9.18 11.05 -7.58
CA GLU A 87 -8.09 10.14 -7.94
C GLU A 87 -7.73 9.18 -6.80
N VAL A 88 -7.63 9.68 -5.57
CA VAL A 88 -7.31 8.84 -4.40
C VAL A 88 -8.42 7.81 -4.15
N ASN A 89 -9.69 8.24 -4.18
CA ASN A 89 -10.83 7.33 -3.98
C ASN A 89 -10.93 6.28 -5.09
N GLU A 90 -10.64 6.63 -6.34
CA GLU A 90 -10.59 5.68 -7.45
C GLU A 90 -9.47 4.63 -7.25
N ARG A 91 -8.27 5.05 -6.83
CA ARG A 91 -7.16 4.13 -6.52
C ARG A 91 -7.47 3.20 -5.35
N LEU A 92 -8.04 3.74 -4.27
CA LEU A 92 -8.46 2.92 -3.13
C LEU A 92 -9.52 1.91 -3.56
N LYS A 93 -10.49 2.33 -4.39
CA LYS A 93 -11.50 1.42 -4.94
C LYS A 93 -10.87 0.29 -5.74
N PHE A 94 -9.88 0.55 -6.60
CA PHE A 94 -9.21 -0.54 -7.33
C PHE A 94 -8.54 -1.55 -6.40
N LEU A 95 -7.91 -1.10 -5.32
CA LEU A 95 -7.30 -1.99 -4.32
C LEU A 95 -8.37 -2.83 -3.59
N VAL A 96 -9.53 -2.23 -3.29
CA VAL A 96 -10.67 -2.95 -2.73
C VAL A 96 -11.22 -3.98 -3.72
N ASP A 97 -11.38 -3.61 -5.00
CA ASP A 97 -11.93 -4.47 -6.06
C ASP A 97 -11.06 -5.73 -6.29
N VAL A 98 -9.73 -5.62 -6.14
CA VAL A 98 -8.81 -6.78 -6.19
C VAL A 98 -8.66 -7.51 -4.84
N GLY A 99 -9.48 -7.21 -3.84
CA GLY A 99 -9.50 -7.92 -2.55
C GLY A 99 -8.31 -7.63 -1.64
N LEU A 100 -7.78 -6.40 -1.67
CA LEU A 100 -6.71 -5.94 -0.77
C LEU A 100 -7.21 -4.98 0.31
N ASP A 101 -8.52 -4.97 0.57
CA ASP A 101 -9.20 -4.04 1.48
C ASP A 101 -8.73 -4.13 2.94
N TYR A 102 -8.14 -5.26 3.35
CA TYR A 102 -7.60 -5.51 4.69
C TYR A 102 -6.18 -4.96 4.90
N LEU A 103 -5.48 -4.58 3.82
CA LEU A 103 -4.13 -4.00 3.93
C LEU A 103 -4.20 -2.54 4.37
N SER A 104 -3.15 -2.06 5.02
CA SER A 104 -2.94 -0.64 5.27
C SER A 104 -1.96 -0.04 4.26
N LEU A 105 -2.07 1.26 4.00
CA LEU A 105 -1.18 1.98 3.07
C LEU A 105 0.26 2.08 3.59
N ASN A 106 0.45 2.00 4.91
CA ASN A 106 1.77 2.03 5.55
C ASN A 106 2.46 0.65 5.65
N ARG A 107 1.83 -0.44 5.17
CA ARG A 107 2.42 -1.78 5.19
C ARG A 107 3.70 -1.80 4.33
N ALA A 108 4.78 -2.36 4.87
CA ALA A 108 6.04 -2.44 4.16
C ALA A 108 5.95 -3.39 2.96
N ALA A 109 6.36 -2.92 1.78
CA ALA A 109 6.26 -3.68 0.53
C ALA A 109 6.95 -5.05 0.59
N GLY A 110 8.08 -5.16 1.31
CA GLY A 110 8.81 -6.43 1.49
C GLY A 110 8.08 -7.48 2.34
N THR A 111 6.98 -7.12 2.99
CA THR A 111 6.15 -8.05 3.79
C THR A 111 4.95 -8.59 3.01
N LEU A 112 4.76 -8.17 1.76
CA LEU A 112 3.66 -8.62 0.92
C LEU A 112 3.97 -10.01 0.36
N SER A 113 2.94 -10.86 0.31
CA SER A 113 2.97 -12.10 -0.45
C SER A 113 3.06 -11.82 -1.95
N GLY A 114 3.51 -12.81 -2.73
CA GLY A 114 3.56 -12.71 -4.19
C GLY A 114 2.20 -12.34 -4.81
N GLY A 115 1.12 -12.99 -4.34
CA GLY A 115 -0.24 -12.69 -4.80
C GLY A 115 -0.72 -11.29 -4.42
N GLU A 116 -0.40 -10.79 -3.22
CA GLU A 116 -0.70 -9.40 -2.84
C GLU A 116 0.03 -8.41 -3.75
N ALA A 117 1.34 -8.61 -3.97
CA ALA A 117 2.13 -7.74 -4.85
C ALA A 117 1.62 -7.74 -6.30
N GLN A 118 1.23 -8.91 -6.81
CA GLN A 118 0.64 -9.05 -8.14
C GLN A 118 -0.69 -8.29 -8.25
N ARG A 119 -1.56 -8.40 -7.25
CA ARG A 119 -2.85 -7.69 -7.23
C ARG A 119 -2.69 -6.18 -7.08
N ILE A 120 -1.71 -5.68 -6.31
CA ILE A 120 -1.37 -4.25 -6.29
C ILE A 120 -0.94 -3.77 -7.68
N ARG A 121 -0.13 -4.57 -8.39
CA ARG A 121 0.29 -4.25 -9.75
C ARG A 121 -0.92 -4.20 -10.68
N LEU A 122 -1.84 -5.16 -10.61
CA LEU A 122 -3.08 -5.18 -11.39
C LEU A 122 -3.94 -3.93 -11.12
N ALA A 123 -4.20 -3.61 -9.85
CA ALA A 123 -4.95 -2.41 -9.46
C ALA A 123 -4.32 -1.13 -10.03
N THR A 124 -2.98 -1.05 -10.00
CA THR A 124 -2.23 0.07 -10.58
C THR A 124 -2.40 0.15 -12.11
N GLN A 125 -2.41 -0.99 -12.81
CA GLN A 125 -2.61 -1.01 -14.26
C GLN A 125 -4.01 -0.54 -14.66
N ILE A 126 -5.03 -0.93 -13.90
CA ILE A 126 -6.41 -0.46 -14.15
C ILE A 126 -6.52 1.05 -13.93
N GLY A 127 -5.89 1.56 -12.87
CA GLY A 127 -5.85 2.99 -12.58
C GLY A 127 -5.04 3.82 -13.58
N SER A 128 -4.16 3.20 -14.38
CA SER A 128 -3.38 3.92 -15.39
C SER A 128 -4.23 4.36 -16.59
N GLY A 129 -5.39 3.75 -16.80
CA GLY A 129 -6.30 4.10 -17.91
C GLY A 129 -5.74 3.81 -19.30
N LEU A 130 -4.71 2.96 -19.40
CA LEU A 130 -4.11 2.60 -20.68
C LEU A 130 -5.10 1.79 -21.54
N VAL A 131 -5.02 2.00 -22.86
CA VAL A 131 -5.87 1.37 -23.88
C VAL A 131 -4.97 0.79 -24.98
N GLY A 132 -5.37 -0.33 -25.59
CA GLY A 132 -4.60 -0.99 -26.65
C GLY A 132 -3.39 -1.77 -26.15
N VAL A 133 -3.34 -2.10 -24.86
CA VAL A 133 -2.24 -2.85 -24.23
C VAL A 133 -2.57 -4.34 -24.20
N LEU A 134 -1.55 -5.18 -24.43
CA LEU A 134 -1.61 -6.62 -24.16
C LEU A 134 -1.09 -6.90 -22.74
N TYR A 135 -1.98 -7.31 -21.85
CA TYR A 135 -1.62 -7.77 -20.51
C TYR A 135 -1.48 -9.30 -20.51
N VAL A 136 -0.32 -9.79 -20.07
CA VAL A 136 -0.07 -11.21 -19.84
C VAL A 136 0.03 -11.42 -18.33
N LEU A 137 -0.90 -12.18 -17.76
CA LEU A 137 -0.99 -12.47 -16.34
C LEU A 137 -0.69 -13.94 -16.09
N ASP A 138 0.17 -14.21 -15.12
CA ASP A 138 0.57 -15.57 -14.70
C ASP A 138 -0.11 -15.90 -13.37
N GLU A 139 -1.09 -16.81 -13.39
CA GLU A 139 -1.85 -17.31 -12.24
C GLU A 139 -2.37 -16.23 -11.27
N PRO A 140 -3.19 -15.25 -11.73
CA PRO A 140 -3.62 -14.12 -10.89
C PRO A 140 -4.54 -14.52 -9.72
N SER A 141 -5.01 -15.77 -9.69
CA SER A 141 -5.82 -16.32 -8.61
C SER A 141 -5.00 -16.87 -7.43
N ILE A 142 -3.66 -16.90 -7.54
CA ILE A 142 -2.80 -17.49 -6.50
C ILE A 142 -2.97 -16.76 -5.15
N GLY A 143 -3.21 -17.54 -4.10
CA GLY A 143 -3.41 -17.03 -2.75
C GLY A 143 -4.71 -16.21 -2.56
N LEU A 144 -5.67 -16.28 -3.49
CA LEU A 144 -7.01 -15.75 -3.28
C LEU A 144 -7.95 -16.81 -2.69
N HIS A 145 -8.81 -16.36 -1.79
CA HIS A 145 -9.94 -17.16 -1.34
C HIS A 145 -10.97 -17.29 -2.47
N GLN A 146 -11.65 -18.44 -2.55
CA GLN A 146 -12.60 -18.73 -3.65
C GLN A 146 -13.73 -17.70 -3.77
N ARG A 147 -14.11 -17.06 -2.65
CA ARG A 147 -15.07 -15.95 -2.61
C ARG A 147 -14.61 -14.73 -3.41
N ASP A 148 -13.33 -14.42 -3.40
CA ASP A 148 -12.77 -13.19 -3.98
C ASP A 148 -12.37 -13.38 -5.45
N ASN A 149 -12.36 -14.63 -5.95
CA ASN A 149 -12.15 -14.92 -7.37
C ASN A 149 -13.18 -14.24 -8.27
N HIS A 150 -14.43 -14.10 -7.84
CA HIS A 150 -15.44 -13.41 -8.64
C HIS A 150 -15.06 -11.94 -8.88
N ARG A 151 -14.61 -11.25 -7.84
CA ARG A 151 -14.19 -9.84 -7.89
C ARG A 151 -12.95 -9.65 -8.77
N LEU A 152 -12.00 -10.60 -8.71
CA LEU A 152 -10.85 -10.62 -9.61
C LEU A 152 -11.31 -10.75 -11.08
N ILE A 153 -12.20 -11.69 -11.38
CA ILE A 153 -12.70 -11.90 -12.75
C ILE A 153 -13.41 -10.65 -13.27
N GLU A 154 -14.31 -10.04 -12.49
CA GLU A 154 -14.97 -8.78 -12.84
C GLU A 154 -13.95 -7.68 -13.16
N THR A 155 -12.88 -7.62 -12.38
CA THR A 155 -11.80 -6.65 -12.56
C THR A 155 -11.02 -6.88 -13.86
N LEU A 156 -10.72 -8.14 -14.20
CA LEU A 156 -10.06 -8.51 -15.47
C LEU A 156 -10.96 -8.22 -16.68
N VAL A 157 -12.26 -8.52 -16.56
CA VAL A 157 -13.27 -8.19 -17.58
C VAL A 157 -13.33 -6.68 -17.82
N ARG A 158 -13.33 -5.89 -16.75
CA ARG A 158 -13.28 -4.42 -16.86
C ARG A 158 -12.01 -3.94 -17.57
N LEU A 159 -10.84 -4.51 -17.25
CA LEU A 159 -9.58 -4.15 -17.92
C LEU A 159 -9.63 -4.46 -19.43
N ARG A 160 -10.24 -5.58 -19.82
CA ARG A 160 -10.51 -5.93 -21.22
C ARG A 160 -11.43 -4.90 -21.88
N ASP A 161 -12.54 -4.59 -21.24
CA ASP A 161 -13.59 -3.72 -21.79
C ASP A 161 -13.15 -2.26 -21.95
N MET A 162 -12.07 -1.85 -21.26
CA MET A 162 -11.37 -0.59 -21.50
C MET A 162 -10.61 -0.55 -22.84
N GLY A 163 -10.65 -1.63 -23.63
CA GLY A 163 -9.98 -1.71 -24.93
C GLY A 163 -8.60 -2.35 -24.87
N ASN A 164 -8.34 -3.20 -23.87
CA ASN A 164 -7.10 -3.96 -23.73
C ASN A 164 -7.33 -5.44 -24.05
N THR A 165 -6.25 -6.15 -24.36
CA THR A 165 -6.27 -7.60 -24.54
C THR A 165 -5.62 -8.26 -23.34
N LEU A 166 -6.23 -9.32 -22.81
CA LEU A 166 -5.70 -10.07 -21.67
C LEU A 166 -5.42 -11.51 -22.09
N ILE A 167 -4.26 -12.02 -21.71
CA ILE A 167 -3.90 -13.44 -21.72
C ILE A 167 -3.64 -13.83 -20.27
N VAL A 168 -4.37 -14.81 -19.77
CA VAL A 168 -4.23 -15.32 -18.41
C VAL A 168 -3.82 -16.78 -18.48
N VAL A 169 -2.72 -17.13 -17.81
CA VAL A 169 -2.22 -18.50 -17.64
C VAL A 169 -2.69 -19.05 -16.31
#